data_AF-A0A2M7YYZ8-F1
#
_entry.id   AF-A0A2M7YYZ8-F1
#
_cell.length_a   1.000
_cell.length_b   1.000
_cell.length_c   1.000
_cell.angle_alpha   90.00
_cell.angle_beta   90.00
_cell.angle_gamma   90.00
#
_symmetry.space_group_name_H-M   'P 1'
#
loop_
_entity.id
_entity.type
_entity.pdbx_description
1 polymer ?
#
loop_
_entity_poly.entity_id
_entity_poly.type
_entity_poly.pdbx_seq_one_letter_code
_entity_poly.pdbx_strand_id
1 'polypeptide(L)' 'YLATSHDLEGLVAQGRTIQETLDIARDVAKKLLEVKHERDGELLIPPAQESFDYPLIVNA' A
#
# COMPACT_ATOMS: atom_id res chain seq x y z
N TYR A 1 -6.80 -10.27 -19.53
CA TYR A 1 -5.42 -10.24 -19.06
C TYR A 1 -5.37 -9.55 -17.71
N LEU A 2 -4.52 -10.04 -16.81
CA LEU A 2 -4.33 -9.52 -15.47
C LEU A 2 -2.84 -9.20 -15.31
N ALA A 3 -2.51 -8.02 -14.81
CA ALA A 3 -1.16 -7.63 -14.43
C ALA A 3 -1.09 -7.40 -12.92
N THR A 4 -0.04 -7.94 -12.31
CA THR A 4 0.32 -7.72 -10.92
C THR A 4 1.80 -7.36 -10.86
N SER A 5 2.23 -6.70 -9.81
CA SER A 5 3.64 -6.35 -9.59
C SER A 5 4.10 -6.86 -8.22
N HIS A 6 5.29 -7.47 -8.17
CA HIS A 6 5.93 -7.84 -6.90
C HIS A 6 6.61 -6.64 -6.24
N ASP A 7 7.01 -5.64 -7.03
CA ASP A 7 7.72 -4.45 -6.53
C ASP A 7 6.75 -3.34 -6.06
N LEU A 8 5.52 -3.34 -6.59
CA LEU A 8 4.47 -2.38 -6.24
C LEU A 8 3.29 -3.10 -5.59
N GLU A 9 3.32 -3.17 -4.26
CA GLU A 9 2.20 -3.69 -3.46
C GLU A 9 0.89 -2.97 -3.79
N GLY A 10 -0.19 -3.74 -3.92
CA GLY A 10 -1.51 -3.23 -4.26
C GLY A 10 -1.73 -2.96 -5.76
N LEU A 11 -0.72 -3.17 -6.61
CA LEU A 11 -0.89 -3.05 -8.06
C LEU A 11 -1.57 -4.30 -8.62
N VAL A 12 -2.82 -4.12 -9.05
CA VAL A 12 -3.57 -5.09 -9.85
C VAL A 12 -4.28 -4.34 -10.98
N ALA A 13 -4.09 -4.79 -12.21
CA ALA A 13 -4.72 -4.20 -13.39
C ALA A 13 -5.31 -5.29 -14.30
N GLN A 14 -6.50 -5.04 -14.84
CA GLN A 14 -7.21 -5.99 -15.69
C GLN A 14 -7.66 -5.32 -16.99
N GLY A 15 -7.42 -5.98 -18.13
CA GLY A 15 -7.87 -5.52 -19.45
C GLY A 15 -8.20 -6.67 -20.40
N ARG A 16 -8.83 -6.35 -21.52
CA ARG A 16 -9.23 -7.31 -22.57
C ARG A 16 -8.06 -7.65 -23.51
N THR A 17 -7.08 -6.75 -23.63
CA THR A 17 -5.82 -6.96 -24.38
C THR A 17 -4.60 -6.75 -23.49
N ILE A 18 -3.43 -7.21 -23.96
CA ILE A 18 -2.14 -6.98 -23.26
C ILE A 18 -1.84 -5.49 -23.19
N GLN A 19 -1.99 -4.78 -24.31
CA GLN A 19 -1.75 -3.34 -24.40
C GLN A 19 -2.62 -2.56 -23.41
N GLU A 20 -3.93 -2.83 -23.40
CA GLU A 20 -4.87 -2.19 -22.46
C GLU A 20 -4.50 -2.47 -21.00
N THR A 21 -4.09 -3.71 -20.70
CA THR A 21 -3.69 -4.09 -19.33
C THR A 21 -2.44 -3.33 -18.89
N LEU A 22 -1.47 -3.12 -19.78
CA LEU A 22 -0.27 -2.33 -19.52
C LEU A 22 -0.58 -0.84 -19.33
N ASP A 23 -1.48 -0.29 -20.15
CA ASP A 23 -1.91 1.11 -20.03
C ASP A 23 -2.63 1.34 -18.69
N ILE A 24 -3.53 0.42 -18.30
CA ILE A 24 -4.19 0.47 -16.98
C ILE A 24 -3.16 0.30 -15.84
N ALA A 25 -2.23 -0.65 -15.95
CA ALA A 25 -1.21 -0.89 -14.94
C ALA A 25 -0.32 0.34 -14.71
N ARG A 26 0.02 1.08 -15.76
CA ARG A 26 0.81 2.32 -15.68
C ARG A 26 0.06 3.41 -14.92
N ASP A 27 -1.23 3.57 -15.18
CA ASP A 27 -2.03 4.60 -14.52
C ASP A 27 -2.27 4.27 -13.04
N VAL A 28 -2.49 2.99 -12.72
CA VAL A 28 -2.56 2.50 -11.33
C VAL A 28 -1.23 2.70 -10.60
N ALA A 29 -0.10 2.36 -11.24
CA ALA A 29 1.23 2.53 -10.65
C ALA A 29 1.52 3.99 -10.27
N LYS A 30 1.18 4.96 -11.12
CA LYS A 30 1.33 6.38 -10.83
C LYS A 30 0.55 6.81 -9.60
N LYS A 31 -0.74 6.47 -9.53
CA LYS A 31 -1.58 6.79 -8.37
C LYS A 31 -1.08 6.16 -7.08
N LEU A 32 -0.61 4.91 -7.13
CA LEU A 32 -0.05 4.24 -5.95
C LEU A 32 1.21 4.94 -5.45
N LEU A 33 2.08 5.40 -6.35
CA LEU A 33 3.29 6.13 -6.00
C LEU A 33 2.98 7.53 -5.44
N GLU A 34 2.03 8.24 -6.03
CA GLU A 34 1.55 9.54 -5.53
C GLU A 34 1.04 9.43 -4.09
N VAL A 35 0.15 8.46 -3.83
CA VAL A 35 -0.39 8.22 -2.47
C VAL A 35 0.70 7.79 -1.49
N LYS A 36 1.69 6.98 -1.91
CA LYS A 36 2.83 6.63 -1.06
C LYS A 36 3.66 7.85 -0.70
N HIS A 37 3.94 8.71 -1.67
CA HIS A 37 4.70 9.94 -1.45
C HIS A 37 3.96 10.93 -0.54
N GLU A 38 2.64 11.03 -0.66
CA GLU A 38 1.81 11.83 0.27
C GLU A 38 1.85 11.27 1.70
N ARG A 39 1.78 9.95 1.87
CA ARG A 39 1.82 9.30 3.19
C ARG A 39 3.18 9.37 3.86
N ASP A 40 4.27 9.24 3.10
CA ASP A 40 5.64 9.34 3.63
C ASP A 40 5.94 10.75 4.16
N GLY A 41 5.21 11.78 3.70
CA GLY A 41 5.31 13.14 4.22
C GLY A 41 4.72 13.36 5.62
N GLU A 42 3.91 12.42 6.14
CA GLU A 42 3.06 12.65 7.32
C GLU A 42 3.12 11.57 8.41
N LEU A 43 4.09 10.65 8.37
CA LEU A 43 4.32 9.73 9.48
C LEU A 43 5.11 10.41 10.62
N LEU A 44 4.44 11.32 11.33
CA LEU A 44 4.80 11.70 12.70
C LEU A 44 4.46 10.52 13.62
N ILE A 45 5.23 9.44 13.52
CA ILE A 45 5.19 8.37 14.51
C ILE A 45 5.72 9.00 15.81
N PRO A 46 4.91 9.10 16.88
CA PRO A 46 5.45 9.58 18.15
C PRO A 46 6.63 8.68 18.54
N PRO A 47 7.70 9.25 19.12
CA PRO A 47 8.85 8.46 19.54
C PRO A 47 8.38 7.33 20.45
N ALA A 48 8.95 6.15 20.24
CA ALA A 48 8.64 4.98 21.06
C ALA A 48 8.81 5.33 22.55
N GLN A 49 7.73 5.18 23.32
CA GLN A 49 7.76 5.44 24.76
C GLN A 49 8.42 4.24 25.46
N GLU A 50 9.27 4.51 26.46
CA GLU A 50 9.97 3.48 27.23
C GLU A 50 9.01 2.63 28.11
N SER A 51 7.79 3.12 28.36
CA SER A 51 6.78 2.44 29.17
C SER A 51 5.39 2.68 28.59
N PHE A 52 4.58 1.63 28.56
CA PHE A 52 3.16 1.68 28.21
C PHE A 52 2.39 0.71 29.11
N ASP A 53 1.15 1.05 29.45
CA ASP A 53 0.26 0.15 30.16
C ASP A 53 -0.54 -0.68 29.15
N TYR A 54 -0.43 -2.01 29.20
CA TYR A 54 -1.31 -2.90 28.43
C TYR A 54 -2.31 -3.60 29.36
N PRO A 55 -3.63 -3.49 29.09
CA PRO A 55 -4.61 -4.30 29.77
C PRO A 55 -4.48 -5.75 29.30
N LEU A 56 -3.93 -6.61 30.17
CA LEU A 56 -3.88 -8.05 29.95
C LEU A 56 -5.24 -8.67 30.27
N ILE A 57 -5.94 -9.14 29.24
CA ILE A 57 -7.20 -9.85 29.41
C ILE A 57 -6.90 -11.35 29.50
N VAL A 58 -7.07 -11.94 30.68
CA VAL A 58 -7.03 -13.38 30.90
C VAL A 58 -8.46 -13.92 30.97
N ASN A 59 -8.78 -14.87 30.09
CA ASN A 59 -10.00 -15.68 30.18
C ASN A 59 -9.66 -16.94 30.99
N ALA A 60 -10.52 -17.29 31.96
CA ALA A 60 -10.45 -18.50 32.77
C ALA A 60 -11.30 -19.62 32.16
#